data_AF-A0A2I0NX78-F1
#
_entry.id   AF-A0A2I0NX78-F1
#
_cell.length_a   1.000
_cell.length_b   1.000
_cell.length_c   1.000
_cell.angle_alpha   90.00
_cell.angle_beta   90.00
_cell.angle_gamma   90.00
#
_symmetry.space_group_name_H-M   'P 1'
#
loop_
_entity.id
_entity.type
_entity.pdbx_description
1 polymer ?
#
loop_
_entity_poly.entity_id
_entity_poly.type
_entity_poly.pdbx_seq_one_letter_code
_entity_poly.pdbx_strand_id
1 'polypeptide(L)'
;DDVFISIAEPIPSTPLASLVLRTDRKANPVFIPHTGEYRTLGLTEAEARCFDLTLHADMYKPALHVTTDQIFDTYVKEVKKQGQEIREVTELLYKYSPVP
;
A
#
# COMPACT_ATOMS: atom_id res chain seq x y z
N ASP A 1 0.68 -16.98 14.64
CA ASP A 1 -0.45 -16.24 14.06
C ASP A 1 -0.09 -15.73 12.69
N ASP A 2 -1.02 -15.85 11.74
CA ASP A 2 -0.86 -15.31 10.41
C ASP A 2 -1.11 -13.80 10.44
N VAL A 3 -0.09 -13.01 10.08
CA VAL A 3 -0.18 -11.55 10.02
C VAL A 3 -0.44 -11.15 8.57
N PHE A 4 -1.51 -10.39 8.35
CA PHE A 4 -1.82 -9.79 7.06
C PHE A 4 -1.66 -8.27 7.15
N ILE A 5 -0.91 -7.71 6.22
CA ILE A 5 -0.70 -6.26 6.10
C ILE A 5 -1.39 -5.82 4.80
N SER A 6 -2.13 -4.72 4.87
CA SER A 6 -2.76 -4.12 3.71
C SER A 6 -2.67 -2.59 3.72
N ILE A 7 -2.64 -2.02 2.52
CA ILE A 7 -2.90 -0.61 2.28
C ILE A 7 -4.39 -0.36 2.59
N ALA A 8 -4.65 0.65 3.43
CA ALA A 8 -6.00 0.96 3.87
C ALA A 8 -6.86 1.52 2.72
N GLU A 9 -8.04 0.94 2.52
CA GLU A 9 -8.99 1.39 1.51
C GLU A 9 -9.81 2.59 2.01
N PRO A 10 -9.91 3.69 1.24
CA PRO A 10 -10.73 4.84 1.61
C PRO A 10 -12.21 4.58 1.25
N ILE A 11 -12.87 3.70 2.01
CA ILE A 11 -14.29 3.36 1.85
C ILE A 11 -15.14 4.63 1.99
N PRO A 12 -16.13 4.89 1.09
CA PRO A 12 -16.99 6.06 1.17
C PRO A 12 -17.61 6.29 2.56
N SER A 13 -17.75 7.56 2.94
CA SER A 13 -18.29 8.00 4.25
C SER A 13 -17.44 7.63 5.48
N THR A 14 -16.25 7.05 5.31
CA THR A 14 -15.32 6.83 6.42
C THR A 14 -14.46 8.07 6.72
N PRO A 15 -13.86 8.16 7.93
CA PRO A 15 -12.87 9.20 8.23
C PRO A 15 -11.68 9.20 7.26
N LEU A 16 -11.23 8.02 6.82
CA LEU A 16 -10.13 7.88 5.86
C LEU A 16 -10.51 8.46 4.49
N ALA A 17 -11.70 8.15 3.96
CA ALA A 17 -12.18 8.77 2.72
C ALA A 17 -12.23 10.30 2.83
N SER A 18 -12.73 10.82 3.95
CA SER A 18 -12.77 12.26 4.20
C SER A 18 -11.37 12.89 4.28
N LEU A 19 -10.38 12.16 4.81
CA LEU A 19 -8.98 12.59 4.83
C LEU A 19 -8.38 12.60 3.40
N VAL A 20 -8.60 11.53 2.63
CA VAL A 20 -8.14 11.40 1.25
C VAL A 20 -8.68 12.54 0.36
N LEU A 21 -9.96 12.89 0.49
CA LEU A 21 -10.59 13.98 -0.25
C LEU A 21 -10.04 15.37 0.09
N ARG A 22 -9.50 15.56 1.30
CA ARG A 22 -8.89 16.82 1.76
C ARG A 22 -7.38 16.88 1.54
N THR A 23 -6.77 15.76 1.17
CA THR A 23 -5.32 15.67 0.92
C THR A 23 -5.06 15.98 -0.56
N ASP A 24 -4.12 16.89 -0.84
CA ASP A 24 -3.67 17.13 -2.21
C ASP A 24 -3.20 15.80 -2.82
N ARG A 25 -3.61 15.52 -4.05
CA ARG A 25 -3.25 14.30 -4.78
C ARG A 25 -1.74 14.05 -4.79
N LYS A 26 -0.92 15.11 -4.89
CA LYS A 26 0.55 15.02 -4.87
C LYS A 26 1.11 14.67 -3.49
N ALA A 27 0.34 14.86 -2.43
CA ALA A 27 0.69 14.51 -1.06
C ALA A 27 0.12 13.14 -0.63
N ASN A 28 -0.72 12.50 -1.44
CA ASN A 28 -1.33 11.22 -1.12
C ASN A 28 -0.37 10.04 -1.41
N PRO A 29 0.00 9.21 -0.40
CA PRO A 29 1.00 8.14 -0.54
C PRO A 29 0.75 7.11 -1.63
N VAL A 30 -0.50 6.89 -2.06
CA VAL A 30 -0.82 5.93 -3.13
C VAL A 30 -0.42 6.45 -4.53
N PHE A 31 -0.04 7.72 -4.64
CA PHE A 31 0.42 8.36 -5.88
C PHE A 31 1.88 8.83 -5.84
N ILE A 32 2.51 8.87 -4.67
CA ILE A 32 3.90 9.33 -4.53
C ILE A 32 4.85 8.17 -4.85
N PRO A 33 5.77 8.29 -5.82
CA PRO A 33 6.81 7.30 -6.04
C PRO A 33 7.73 7.18 -4.83
N HIS A 34 8.00 5.95 -4.39
CA HIS A 34 8.97 5.71 -3.34
C HIS A 34 10.39 5.93 -3.85
N THR A 35 11.19 6.67 -3.07
CA THR A 35 12.57 7.00 -3.45
C THR A 35 13.61 6.53 -2.43
N GLY A 36 13.21 5.76 -1.40
CA GLY A 36 14.10 5.23 -0.38
C GLY A 36 14.74 3.88 -0.74
N GLU A 37 14.89 3.03 0.27
CA GLU A 37 15.59 1.73 0.21
C GLU A 37 15.05 0.79 -0.88
N TYR A 38 13.75 0.90 -1.19
CA TYR A 38 13.08 0.07 -2.19
C TYR A 38 12.92 0.75 -3.56
N ARG A 39 13.66 1.83 -3.85
CA ARG A 39 13.51 2.63 -5.09
C ARG A 39 13.58 1.79 -6.36
N THR A 40 14.45 0.79 -6.42
CA THR A 40 14.65 -0.07 -7.59
C THR A 40 13.43 -0.94 -7.92
N LEU A 41 12.53 -1.13 -6.96
CA LEU A 41 11.30 -1.92 -7.15
C LEU A 41 10.18 -1.12 -7.83
N GLY A 42 10.32 0.21 -7.95
CA GLY A 42 9.34 1.07 -8.60
C GLY A 42 7.99 1.12 -7.88
N LEU A 43 8.03 1.11 -6.54
CA LEU A 43 6.85 1.17 -5.68
C LEU A 43 6.38 2.62 -5.46
N THR A 44 5.12 2.80 -5.04
CA THR A 44 4.68 4.03 -4.37
C THR A 44 5.01 4.01 -2.88
N GLU A 45 4.89 5.15 -2.20
CA GLU A 45 5.09 5.27 -0.76
C GLU A 45 4.17 4.34 0.04
N ALA A 46 2.90 4.20 -0.37
CA ALA A 46 1.97 3.26 0.26
C ALA A 46 2.41 1.80 0.09
N GLU A 47 2.80 1.42 -1.13
CA GLU A 47 3.27 0.08 -1.47
C GLU A 47 4.57 -0.27 -0.73
N ALA A 48 5.53 0.65 -0.68
CA ALA A 48 6.80 0.47 0.02
C ALA A 48 6.60 0.25 1.54
N ARG A 49 5.70 1.01 2.18
CA ARG A 49 5.37 0.82 3.61
C ARG A 49 4.66 -0.50 3.87
N CYS A 50 3.74 -0.89 2.99
CA CYS A 50 3.06 -2.17 3.07
C CYS A 50 4.06 -3.34 2.94
N PHE A 51 4.98 -3.22 1.97
CA PHE A 51 6.03 -4.19 1.73
C PHE A 51 6.97 -4.36 2.91
N ASP A 52 7.45 -3.25 3.46
CA ASP A 52 8.34 -3.22 4.63
C ASP A 52 7.72 -3.91 5.84
N LEU A 53 6.47 -3.56 6.16
CA LEU A 53 5.73 -4.21 7.25
C LEU A 53 5.46 -5.69 6.97
N THR A 54 5.28 -6.08 5.71
CA THR A 54 5.10 -7.49 5.32
C THR A 54 6.38 -8.29 5.55
N LEU A 55 7.54 -7.75 5.15
CA LEU A 55 8.85 -8.35 5.41
C LEU A 55 9.12 -8.48 6.91
N HIS A 56 8.84 -7.41 7.67
CA HIS A 56 8.98 -7.45 9.12
C HIS A 56 8.07 -8.52 9.74
N ALA A 57 6.79 -8.58 9.37
CA ALA A 57 5.87 -9.59 9.87
C ALA A 57 6.33 -11.01 9.55
N ASP A 58 6.88 -11.24 8.35
CA ASP A 58 7.45 -12.52 7.95
C ASP A 58 8.66 -12.90 8.82
N MET A 59 9.57 -11.96 9.08
CA MET A 59 10.75 -12.20 9.93
C MET A 59 10.44 -12.59 11.38
N TYR A 60 9.26 -12.22 11.91
CA TYR A 60 8.85 -12.53 13.29
C TYR A 60 8.13 -13.88 13.42
N LYS A 61 7.97 -14.66 12.34
CA LYS A 61 7.35 -15.98 12.43
C LYS A 61 8.27 -16.96 13.19
N PRO A 62 7.70 -17.79 14.08
CA PRO A 62 8.49 -18.65 14.99
C PRO A 62 9.20 -19.82 14.30
N ALA A 63 8.86 -20.13 13.04
CA ALA A 63 9.53 -21.17 12.26
C ALA A 63 10.69 -20.55 11.45
N LEU A 64 11.87 -21.17 11.51
CA LEU A 64 12.99 -20.82 10.62
C LEU A 64 12.55 -20.99 9.16
N HIS A 65 12.29 -19.88 8.48
CA HIS A 65 12.17 -19.85 7.03
C HIS A 65 13.11 -18.79 6.46
N VAL A 66 13.86 -19.19 5.43
CA VAL A 66 14.70 -18.26 4.69
C VAL A 66 13.79 -17.51 3.72
N THR A 67 13.81 -16.19 3.74
CA THR A 67 13.17 -15.39 2.69
C THR A 67 13.86 -15.74 1.37
N THR A 68 13.17 -16.49 0.53
CA THR A 68 13.66 -16.85 -0.81
C THR A 68 13.30 -15.73 -1.79
N ASP A 69 14.02 -15.65 -2.91
CA ASP A 69 13.69 -14.73 -4.01
C ASP A 69 12.22 -14.90 -4.45
N GLN A 70 11.68 -16.12 -4.40
CA GLN A 70 10.28 -16.41 -4.72
C GLN A 70 9.30 -15.75 -3.73
N ILE A 71 9.60 -15.79 -2.43
CA ILE A 71 8.76 -15.16 -1.40
C ILE A 71 8.83 -13.64 -1.55
N PHE A 72 10.03 -13.10 -1.74
CA PHE A 72 10.25 -11.69 -1.98
C PHE A 72 9.46 -11.19 -3.20
N ASP A 73 9.59 -11.86 -4.34
CA ASP A 73 8.86 -11.53 -5.57
C ASP A 73 7.34 -11.61 -5.40
N THR A 74 6.89 -12.57 -4.59
CA THR A 74 5.46 -12.72 -4.26
C THR A 74 4.95 -11.52 -3.48
N TYR A 75 5.69 -11.06 -2.47
CA TYR A 75 5.33 -9.86 -1.72
C TYR A 75 5.36 -8.60 -2.58
N VAL A 76 6.37 -8.42 -3.43
CA VAL A 76 6.42 -7.28 -4.36
C VAL A 76 5.21 -7.27 -5.30
N LYS A 77 4.81 -8.43 -5.83
CA LYS A 77 3.63 -8.55 -6.69
C LYS A 77 2.35 -8.22 -5.94
N GLU A 78 2.20 -8.72 -4.72
CA GLU A 78 0.99 -8.51 -3.93
C GLU A 78 0.81 -7.05 -3.54
N VAL A 79 1.86 -6.39 -3.04
CA VAL A 79 1.75 -4.96 -2.66
C VAL A 79 1.49 -4.08 -3.87
N LYS A 80 2.05 -4.40 -5.05
CA LYS A 80 1.79 -3.66 -6.30
C LYS A 80 0.34 -3.80 -6.75
N LYS A 81 -0.19 -5.02 -6.70
CA LYS A 81 -1.59 -5.30 -7.02
C LYS A 81 -2.51 -4.50 -6.09
N GLN A 82 -2.29 -4.61 -4.78
CA GLN A 82 -3.09 -3.88 -3.79
C GLN A 82 -2.94 -2.35 -3.96
N GLY A 83 -1.73 -1.86 -4.19
CA GLY A 83 -1.49 -0.43 -4.44
C GLY A 83 -2.24 0.10 -5.66
N GLN A 84 -2.29 -0.70 -6.74
CA GLN A 84 -3.10 -0.38 -7.91
C GLN A 84 -4.60 -0.34 -7.58
N GLU A 85 -5.13 -1.36 -6.90
CA GLU A 85 -6.55 -1.44 -6.51
C GLU A 85 -6.95 -0.23 -5.64
N ILE A 86 -6.15 0.10 -4.62
CA ILE A 86 -6.42 1.26 -3.76
C ILE A 86 -6.33 2.57 -4.54
N ARG A 87 -5.42 2.68 -5.51
CA ARG A 87 -5.32 3.86 -6.38
C ARG A 87 -6.57 4.02 -7.24
N GLU A 88 -7.07 2.94 -7.82
CA GLU A 88 -8.31 2.93 -8.61
C GLU A 88 -9.52 3.32 -7.75
N VAL A 89 -9.66 2.77 -6.54
CA VAL A 89 -10.71 3.15 -5.58
C VAL A 89 -10.58 4.63 -5.18
N THR A 90 -9.35 5.11 -4.96
CA THR A 90 -9.09 6.51 -4.63
C THR A 90 -9.50 7.45 -5.78
N GLU A 91 -9.23 7.08 -7.03
CA GLU A 91 -9.68 7.84 -8.21
C GLU A 91 -11.21 7.83 -8.35
N LEU A 92 -11.88 6.70 -8.05
CA LEU A 92 -13.35 6.65 -7.97
C LEU A 92 -13.87 7.60 -6.89
N LEU A 93 -13.22 7.63 -5.72
CA LEU A 93 -13.59 8.52 -4.63
C LEU A 93 -13.46 9.99 -5.05
N TYR A 94 -12.39 10.38 -5.76
CA TYR A 94 -12.26 11.73 -6.31
C TYR A 94 -13.33 12.06 -7.36
N LYS A 95 -13.62 11.12 -8.26
CA LYS A 95 -14.60 11.30 -9.35
C LYS A 95 -16.03 11.51 -8.83
N TYR A 96 -16.41 10.79 -7.77
CA TYR A 96 -17.78 10.79 -7.24
C TYR A 96 -17.92 11.53 -5.91
N SER A 97 -16.84 12.19 -5.43
CA SER A 97 -16.96 13.10 -4.30
C SER A 97 -17.98 14.17 -4.66
N PRO A 98 -19.02 14.41 -3.83
CA PRO A 98 -19.78 15.63 -3.97
C PRO A 98 -18.76 16.78 -3.87
N VAL A 99 -18.68 17.58 -4.93
CA VAL A 99 -17.90 18.82 -4.93
C VAL A 99 -18.41 19.65 -3.75
N PRO A 100 -17.54 20.31 -2.96
CA PRO A 100 -17.99 21.36 -2.05
C PRO A 100 -18.76 22.46 -2.79
#